data_AF-A0A941PFI3-F1
#
_entry.id   AF-A0A941PFI3-F1
#
_cell.length_a   1.000
_cell.length_b   1.000
_cell.length_c   1.000
_cell.angle_alpha   90.00
_cell.angle_beta   90.00
_cell.angle_gamma   90.00
#
_symmetry.space_group_name_H-M   'P 1'
#
loop_
_entity.id
_entity.type
_entity.pdbx_description
1 polymer ?
#
loop_
_entity_poly.entity_id
_entity_poly.type
_entity_poly.pdbx_seq_one_letter_code
_entity_poly.pdbx_strand_id
1 'polypeptide(L)'
;MLSSIKMKGIASFDNDLGMILNDLKKINFIYGANGCGKTTISNFLANTSRSEFLNCEAIWEHSIPLNIYAYNKKFRDDNFGTGKIAGVFTLGKATKEEMEEIEKKKQELAMLKDSMTGHFTTKQHQEQQLEQLNNDFTDERWENSYKKYKNYFKEAFQGFIGSKKAFAEKLILVYKTGFDAVSLPTLEELKKKAETIFGEIPEQLSLIHPPTDFKLSPQKDLQKDQKLNNNTPDKEENRVKSAQKYLSEASVISNQPNLTHIEFLESSEIWKTVIIGKKGM
;
A
#
# COMPACT_ATOMS: atom_id res chain seq x y z
N MET A 1 10.28 66.10 -22.99
CA MET A 1 9.40 65.59 -24.07
C MET A 1 10.09 64.44 -24.79
N LEU A 2 9.37 63.58 -25.53
CA LEU A 2 10.03 62.60 -26.40
C LEU A 2 10.69 63.35 -27.56
N SER A 3 12.01 63.24 -27.71
CA SER A 3 12.80 63.99 -28.70
C SER A 3 13.07 63.19 -29.96
N SER A 4 13.32 61.89 -29.84
CA SER A 4 13.57 61.02 -30.98
C SER A 4 13.23 59.55 -30.71
N ILE A 5 12.99 58.81 -31.79
CA ILE A 5 12.71 57.37 -31.76
C ILE A 5 13.68 56.67 -32.71
N LYS A 6 14.40 55.68 -32.22
CA LYS A 6 15.28 54.81 -32.99
C LYS A 6 14.67 53.42 -33.08
N MET A 7 14.55 52.90 -34.30
CA MET A 7 14.04 51.57 -34.60
C MET A 7 15.09 50.79 -35.39
N LYS A 8 15.45 49.59 -34.96
CA LYS A 8 16.46 48.76 -35.65
C LYS A 8 16.20 47.28 -35.42
N GLY A 9 16.36 46.49 -36.47
CA GLY A 9 16.26 45.02 -36.45
C GLY A 9 14.94 44.47 -35.95
N ILE A 10 13.82 45.10 -36.34
CA ILE A 10 12.47 44.63 -36.01
C ILE A 10 11.47 44.89 -37.12
N ALA A 11 10.67 43.87 -37.45
CA ALA A 11 9.64 43.93 -38.49
C ALA A 11 10.20 44.44 -39.83
N SER A 12 9.76 45.62 -40.28
CA SER A 12 10.21 46.26 -41.52
C SER A 12 11.45 47.13 -41.37
N PHE A 13 12.04 47.22 -40.17
CA PHE A 13 13.25 47.99 -39.89
C PHE A 13 14.49 47.12 -40.04
N ASP A 14 15.39 47.56 -40.91
CA ASP A 14 16.64 46.87 -41.25
C ASP A 14 17.54 46.62 -40.02
N ASN A 15 18.35 45.55 -40.10
CA ASN A 15 19.25 45.11 -39.04
C ASN A 15 20.55 45.93 -38.94
N ASP A 16 20.96 46.60 -40.00
CA ASP A 16 22.25 47.29 -40.08
C ASP A 16 22.08 48.79 -39.91
N LEU A 17 21.27 49.42 -40.76
CA LEU A 17 21.05 50.87 -40.79
C LEU A 17 19.97 51.32 -39.78
N GLY A 18 18.87 50.57 -39.69
CA GLY A 18 17.69 50.96 -38.93
C GLY A 18 17.06 52.28 -39.42
N MET A 19 16.30 52.93 -38.54
CA MET A 19 15.65 54.22 -38.78
C MET A 19 15.70 55.07 -37.52
N ILE A 20 15.94 56.38 -37.67
CA ILE A 20 15.83 57.35 -36.58
C ILE A 20 14.84 58.45 -36.98
N LEU A 21 13.83 58.67 -36.16
CA LEU A 21 12.93 59.81 -36.23
C LEU A 21 13.44 60.88 -35.27
N ASN A 22 14.01 61.95 -35.80
CA ASN A 22 14.53 63.09 -35.04
C ASN A 22 13.53 64.24 -34.97
N ASP A 23 13.83 65.22 -34.11
CA ASP A 23 13.12 66.50 -34.00
C ASP A 23 11.61 66.38 -33.73
N LEU A 24 11.22 65.34 -32.96
CA LEU A 24 9.83 65.13 -32.58
C LEU A 24 9.27 66.36 -31.85
N LYS A 25 8.11 66.81 -32.29
CA LYS A 25 7.39 67.95 -31.73
C LYS A 25 6.30 67.46 -30.78
N LYS A 26 5.57 68.40 -30.18
CA LYS A 26 4.42 68.09 -29.30
C LYS A 26 3.35 67.26 -30.02
N ILE A 27 3.17 67.50 -31.32
CA ILE A 27 2.25 66.77 -32.19
C ILE A 27 3.05 66.33 -33.42
N ASN A 28 3.00 65.04 -33.74
CA ASN A 28 3.67 64.45 -34.90
C ASN A 28 2.67 63.62 -35.70
N PHE A 29 2.74 63.71 -37.02
CA PHE A 29 1.94 62.88 -37.92
C PHE A 29 2.88 61.92 -38.65
N ILE A 30 2.69 60.62 -38.44
CA ILE A 30 3.48 59.56 -39.09
C ILE A 30 2.54 58.76 -40.00
N TYR A 31 2.75 58.83 -41.31
CA TYR A 31 1.93 58.17 -42.32
C TYR A 31 2.80 57.42 -43.34
N GLY A 32 2.18 56.50 -44.08
CA GLY A 32 2.87 55.68 -45.08
C GLY A 32 2.02 54.47 -45.50
N ALA A 33 2.50 53.69 -46.46
CA ALA A 33 1.80 52.50 -46.97
C ALA A 33 1.61 51.40 -45.91
N ASN A 34 0.74 50.43 -46.18
CA ASN A 34 0.61 49.25 -45.32
C ASN A 34 1.95 48.51 -45.23
N GLY A 35 2.30 48.03 -44.03
CA GLY A 35 3.56 47.32 -43.81
C GLY A 35 4.79 48.21 -43.59
N CYS A 36 4.71 49.54 -43.68
CA CYS A 36 5.87 50.44 -43.50
C CYS A 36 6.32 50.64 -42.03
N GLY A 37 5.86 49.84 -41.07
CA GLY A 37 6.33 49.89 -39.68
C GLY A 37 5.56 50.82 -38.72
N LYS A 38 4.47 51.49 -39.15
CA LYS A 38 3.66 52.38 -38.26
C LYS A 38 3.20 51.66 -36.98
N THR A 39 2.59 50.50 -37.13
CA THR A 39 2.11 49.70 -35.99
C THR A 39 3.27 49.28 -35.09
N THR A 40 4.42 48.93 -35.68
CA THR A 40 5.63 48.56 -34.94
C THR A 40 6.13 49.69 -34.04
N ILE A 41 6.16 50.94 -34.53
CA ILE A 41 6.53 52.12 -33.72
C ILE A 41 5.57 52.25 -32.53
N SER A 42 4.26 52.17 -32.76
CA SER A 42 3.28 52.26 -31.66
C SER A 42 3.40 51.12 -30.65
N ASN A 43 3.72 49.89 -31.10
CA ASN A 43 3.92 48.73 -30.23
C ASN A 43 5.19 48.88 -29.39
N PHE A 44 6.27 49.41 -29.97
CA PHE A 44 7.49 49.74 -29.24
C PHE A 44 7.23 50.77 -28.15
N LEU A 45 6.60 51.89 -28.50
CA LEU A 45 6.27 52.94 -27.55
C LEU A 45 5.31 52.46 -26.43
N ALA A 46 4.42 51.52 -26.72
CA ALA A 46 3.54 50.92 -25.72
C ALA A 46 4.30 50.11 -24.66
N ASN A 47 5.42 49.47 -25.02
CA ASN A 47 6.24 48.69 -24.10
C ASN A 47 7.68 48.58 -24.63
N THR A 48 8.51 49.55 -24.23
CA THR A 48 9.90 49.67 -24.68
C THR A 48 10.82 48.59 -24.13
N SER A 49 10.39 47.85 -23.10
CA SER A 49 11.19 46.86 -22.37
C SER A 49 11.09 45.44 -22.92
N ARG A 50 10.31 45.19 -23.99
CA ARG A 50 10.18 43.84 -24.56
C ARG A 50 11.48 43.45 -25.28
N SER A 51 11.84 42.17 -25.18
CA SER A 51 13.06 41.61 -25.79
C SER A 51 13.12 41.78 -27.30
N GLU A 52 11.98 41.87 -27.97
CA GLU A 52 11.91 42.14 -29.41
C GLU A 52 12.41 43.56 -29.79
N PHE A 53 12.48 44.49 -28.83
CA PHE A 53 12.88 45.89 -29.04
C PHE A 53 14.30 46.21 -28.52
N LEU A 54 15.17 45.22 -28.28
CA LEU A 54 16.50 45.42 -27.71
C LEU A 54 17.37 46.47 -28.45
N ASN A 55 17.19 46.60 -29.76
CA ASN A 55 17.93 47.54 -30.60
C ASN A 55 17.17 48.85 -30.89
N CYS A 56 16.01 49.04 -30.25
CA CYS A 56 15.17 50.22 -30.39
C CYS A 56 15.31 51.12 -29.16
N GLU A 57 15.15 52.44 -29.34
CA GLU A 57 15.37 53.41 -28.27
C GLU A 57 14.38 54.58 -28.38
N ALA A 58 13.84 55.01 -27.23
CA ALA A 58 13.02 56.19 -27.09
C ALA A 58 13.83 57.23 -26.32
N ILE A 59 14.22 58.31 -26.99
CA ILE A 59 15.12 59.32 -26.45
C ILE A 59 14.27 60.50 -25.97
N TRP A 60 14.50 60.92 -24.73
CA TRP A 60 13.73 61.96 -24.05
C TRP A 60 14.59 63.18 -23.75
N GLU A 61 14.01 64.36 -23.86
CA GLU A 61 14.63 65.59 -23.37
C GLU A 61 14.93 65.48 -21.88
N HIS A 62 16.14 65.89 -21.49
CA HIS A 62 16.66 65.79 -20.12
C HIS A 62 16.71 64.35 -19.58
N SER A 63 16.58 63.33 -20.43
CA SER A 63 16.61 61.91 -20.04
C SER A 63 15.52 61.51 -19.03
N ILE A 64 14.38 62.24 -19.01
CA ILE A 64 13.24 61.94 -18.14
C ILE A 64 12.13 61.27 -18.97
N PRO A 65 11.96 59.93 -18.86
CA PRO A 65 10.89 59.23 -19.55
C PRO A 65 9.52 59.58 -18.96
N LEU A 66 8.51 59.73 -19.83
CA LEU A 66 7.12 59.92 -19.44
C LEU A 66 6.32 58.63 -19.65
N ASN A 67 5.20 58.50 -18.94
CA ASN A 67 4.25 57.43 -19.20
C ASN A 67 3.70 57.56 -20.63
N ILE A 68 3.84 56.49 -21.41
CA ILE A 68 3.32 56.41 -22.77
C ILE A 68 1.99 55.67 -22.76
N TYR A 69 0.97 56.26 -23.38
CA TYR A 69 -0.30 55.61 -23.67
C TYR A 69 -0.45 55.45 -25.19
N ALA A 70 -0.38 54.22 -25.67
CA ALA A 70 -0.52 53.90 -27.09
C ALA A 70 -1.89 53.25 -27.36
N TYR A 71 -2.78 53.98 -28.01
CA TYR A 71 -4.05 53.42 -28.48
C TYR A 71 -3.86 52.76 -29.85
N ASN A 72 -3.65 51.45 -29.85
CA ASN A 72 -3.47 50.66 -31.07
C ASN A 72 -4.27 49.35 -31.03
N LYS A 73 -4.16 48.52 -32.09
CA LYS A 73 -4.88 47.24 -32.16
C LYS A 73 -4.59 46.36 -30.95
N LYS A 74 -3.32 46.26 -30.52
CA LYS A 74 -2.91 45.45 -29.36
C LYS A 74 -3.57 45.94 -28.07
N PHE A 75 -3.61 47.24 -27.82
CA PHE A 75 -4.34 47.80 -26.69
C PHE A 75 -5.82 47.42 -26.70
N ARG A 76 -6.46 47.47 -27.88
CA ARG A 76 -7.86 47.05 -28.02
C ARG A 76 -8.04 45.56 -27.76
N ASP A 77 -7.19 44.72 -28.33
CA ASP A 77 -7.26 43.27 -28.16
C ASP A 77 -7.04 42.85 -26.69
N ASP A 78 -6.10 43.51 -26.01
CA ASP A 78 -5.74 43.25 -24.61
C ASP A 78 -6.81 43.75 -23.62
N ASN A 79 -7.54 44.83 -23.94
CA ASN A 79 -8.46 45.49 -22.99
C ASN A 79 -9.95 45.40 -23.34
N PHE A 80 -10.30 45.08 -24.58
CA PHE A 80 -11.68 45.08 -25.09
C PHE A 80 -11.95 43.75 -25.82
N GLY A 81 -11.63 42.64 -25.17
CA GLY A 81 -11.92 41.31 -25.69
C GLY A 81 -13.40 41.17 -26.06
N THR A 82 -13.68 40.38 -27.10
CA THR A 82 -15.06 39.94 -27.38
C THR A 82 -15.53 39.09 -26.21
N GLY A 83 -16.31 39.66 -25.30
CA GLY A 83 -17.01 38.87 -24.29
C GLY A 83 -17.89 37.79 -24.94
N LYS A 84 -18.39 36.82 -24.17
CA LYS A 84 -19.35 35.79 -24.64
C LYS A 84 -20.61 36.40 -25.31
N ILE A 85 -20.89 37.68 -25.07
CA ILE A 85 -22.03 38.41 -25.64
C ILE A 85 -21.49 39.40 -26.68
N ALA A 86 -21.92 39.24 -27.94
CA ALA A 86 -21.61 40.18 -29.00
C ALA A 86 -22.11 41.58 -28.65
N GLY A 87 -21.21 42.57 -28.64
CA GLY A 87 -21.52 43.97 -28.31
C GLY A 87 -21.28 44.39 -26.86
N VAL A 88 -20.90 43.46 -25.96
CA VAL A 88 -20.52 43.80 -24.57
C VAL A 88 -18.99 43.89 -24.48
N PHE A 89 -18.50 45.12 -24.32
CA PHE A 89 -17.08 45.40 -24.08
C PHE A 89 -16.82 45.42 -22.57
N THR A 90 -16.08 44.43 -22.07
CA THR A 90 -15.53 44.47 -20.71
C THR A 90 -14.25 45.30 -20.74
N LEU A 91 -14.13 46.23 -19.80
CA LEU A 91 -13.01 47.17 -19.71
C LEU A 91 -11.92 46.60 -18.79
N GLY A 92 -10.74 46.35 -19.35
CA GLY A 92 -9.51 46.13 -18.60
C GLY A 92 -9.02 44.68 -18.63
N LYS A 93 -7.74 44.52 -18.98
CA LYS A 93 -7.05 43.24 -19.10
C LYS A 93 -7.23 42.32 -17.89
N ALA A 94 -7.14 42.88 -16.67
CA ALA A 94 -7.28 42.13 -15.42
C ALA A 94 -8.63 41.40 -15.32
N THR A 95 -9.73 42.06 -15.70
CA THR A 95 -11.07 41.49 -15.60
C THR A 95 -11.30 40.32 -16.56
N LYS A 96 -10.62 40.31 -17.71
CA LYS A 96 -10.74 39.23 -18.69
C LYS A 96 -10.04 37.96 -18.22
N GLU A 97 -8.79 38.09 -17.77
CA GLU A 97 -7.99 36.96 -17.27
C GLU A 97 -8.65 36.33 -16.04
N GLU A 98 -9.16 37.15 -15.11
CA GLU A 98 -9.88 36.68 -13.92
C GLU A 98 -11.17 35.92 -14.27
N MET A 99 -11.94 36.40 -15.25
CA MET A 99 -13.15 35.70 -15.70
C MET A 99 -12.85 34.35 -16.35
N GLU A 100 -11.79 34.28 -17.16
CA GLU A 100 -11.33 33.03 -17.78
C GLU A 100 -10.85 32.03 -16.71
N GLU A 101 -10.13 32.50 -15.69
CA GLU A 101 -9.69 31.66 -14.58
C GLU A 101 -10.86 31.13 -13.74
N ILE A 102 -11.86 31.97 -13.45
CA ILE A 102 -13.08 31.56 -12.73
C ILE A 102 -13.82 30.46 -13.51
N GLU A 103 -13.98 30.62 -14.82
CA GLU A 103 -14.67 29.63 -15.65
C GLU A 103 -13.91 28.30 -15.67
N LYS A 104 -12.58 28.36 -15.78
CA LYS A 104 -11.73 27.17 -15.73
C LYS A 104 -11.86 26.44 -14.39
N LYS A 105 -11.77 27.16 -13.26
CA LYS A 105 -11.95 26.58 -11.92
C LYS A 105 -13.33 25.97 -11.72
N LYS A 106 -14.39 26.56 -12.30
CA LYS A 106 -15.74 25.99 -12.25
C LYS A 106 -15.82 24.65 -13.00
N GLN A 107 -15.19 24.55 -14.17
CA GLN A 107 -15.13 23.30 -14.93
C GLN A 107 -14.34 22.22 -14.19
N GLU A 108 -13.18 22.57 -13.63
CA GLU A 108 -12.36 21.66 -12.82
C GLU A 108 -13.16 21.15 -11.60
N LEU A 109 -13.91 22.03 -10.92
CA LEU A 109 -14.75 21.66 -9.78
C LEU A 109 -15.87 20.70 -10.18
N ALA A 110 -16.51 20.91 -11.33
CA ALA A 110 -17.53 20.01 -11.84
C ALA A 110 -16.96 18.60 -12.12
N MET A 111 -15.83 18.53 -12.83
CA MET A 111 -15.15 17.25 -13.10
C MET A 111 -14.75 16.52 -11.82
N LEU A 112 -14.25 17.25 -10.82
CA LEU A 112 -13.87 16.66 -9.53
C LEU A 112 -15.07 16.09 -8.77
N LYS A 113 -16.23 16.77 -8.82
CA LYS A 113 -17.47 16.27 -8.20
C LYS A 113 -17.98 14.99 -8.86
N ASP A 114 -17.92 14.93 -10.19
CA ASP A 114 -18.34 13.74 -10.94
C ASP A 114 -17.42 12.55 -10.62
N SER A 115 -16.10 12.78 -10.59
CA SER A 115 -15.12 11.77 -10.19
C SER A 115 -15.34 11.28 -8.75
N MET A 116 -15.56 12.20 -7.80
CA MET A 116 -15.85 11.85 -6.40
C MET A 116 -17.11 10.98 -6.28
N THR A 117 -18.16 11.31 -7.04
CA THR A 117 -19.40 10.53 -7.07
C THR A 117 -19.13 9.11 -7.59
N GLY A 118 -18.37 8.98 -8.68
CA GLY A 118 -17.97 7.67 -9.24
C GLY A 118 -17.12 6.83 -8.29
N HIS A 119 -16.20 7.45 -7.54
CA HIS A 119 -15.42 6.74 -6.52
C HIS A 119 -16.28 6.27 -5.35
N PHE A 120 -17.25 7.09 -4.91
CA PHE A 120 -18.16 6.72 -3.83
C PHE A 120 -19.04 5.52 -4.20
N THR A 121 -19.62 5.52 -5.41
CA THR A 121 -20.45 4.39 -5.89
C THR A 121 -19.63 3.12 -6.05
N THR A 122 -18.41 3.22 -6.58
CA THR A 122 -17.50 2.07 -6.72
C THR A 122 -17.14 1.49 -5.36
N LYS A 123 -16.80 2.34 -4.38
CA LYS A 123 -16.48 1.91 -3.03
C LYS A 123 -17.67 1.19 -2.38
N GLN A 124 -18.86 1.78 -2.45
CA GLN A 124 -20.07 1.19 -1.87
C GLN A 124 -20.36 -0.18 -2.48
N HIS A 125 -20.22 -0.33 -3.79
CA HIS A 125 -20.39 -1.61 -4.47
C HIS A 125 -19.35 -2.65 -4.03
N GLN A 126 -18.08 -2.27 -3.89
CA GLN A 126 -17.03 -3.16 -3.40
C GLN A 126 -17.26 -3.60 -1.95
N GLU A 127 -17.71 -2.69 -1.09
CA GLU A 127 -18.07 -3.01 0.30
C GLU A 127 -19.22 -4.02 0.37
N GLN A 128 -20.25 -3.86 -0.46
CA GLN A 128 -21.36 -4.81 -0.57
C GLN A 128 -20.90 -6.18 -1.09
N GLN A 129 -20.04 -6.22 -2.11
CA GLN A 129 -19.49 -7.46 -2.64
C GLN A 129 -18.63 -8.19 -1.60
N LEU A 130 -17.83 -7.45 -0.84
CA LEU A 130 -17.01 -8.02 0.23
C LEU A 130 -17.87 -8.61 1.35
N GLU A 131 -18.92 -7.89 1.75
CA GLU A 131 -19.87 -8.36 2.75
C GLU A 131 -20.58 -9.63 2.29
N GLN A 132 -21.06 -9.65 1.04
CA GLN A 132 -21.71 -10.81 0.44
C GLN A 132 -20.75 -12.01 0.40
N LEU A 133 -19.54 -11.83 -0.11
CA LEU A 133 -18.55 -12.90 -0.20
C LEU A 133 -18.19 -13.46 1.18
N ASN A 134 -18.08 -12.60 2.19
CA ASN A 134 -17.80 -13.02 3.56
C ASN A 134 -18.97 -13.80 4.18
N ASN A 135 -20.20 -13.38 3.90
CA ASN A 135 -21.41 -14.11 4.34
C ASN A 135 -21.51 -15.47 3.66
N ASP A 136 -21.32 -15.52 2.34
CA ASP A 136 -21.33 -16.76 1.56
C ASP A 136 -20.24 -17.73 2.05
N PHE A 137 -19.01 -17.24 2.27
CA PHE A 137 -17.94 -18.05 2.85
C PHE A 137 -18.29 -18.55 4.25
N THR A 138 -18.82 -17.68 5.11
CA THR A 138 -19.18 -18.02 6.49
C THR A 138 -20.25 -19.11 6.51
N ASP A 139 -21.28 -18.98 5.67
CA ASP A 139 -22.36 -19.96 5.58
C ASP A 139 -21.88 -21.27 4.95
N GLU A 140 -21.12 -21.23 3.85
CA GLU A 140 -20.56 -22.41 3.20
C GLU A 140 -19.71 -23.23 4.18
N ARG A 141 -18.77 -22.59 4.90
CA ARG A 141 -17.88 -23.28 5.84
C ARG A 141 -18.63 -23.81 7.05
N TRP A 142 -19.64 -23.09 7.53
CA TRP A 142 -20.48 -23.55 8.62
C TRP A 142 -21.25 -24.83 8.27
N GLU A 143 -21.88 -24.86 7.10
CA GLU A 143 -22.66 -26.02 6.64
C GLU A 143 -21.74 -27.20 6.26
N ASN A 144 -20.72 -26.95 5.44
CA ASN A 144 -19.92 -28.03 4.84
C ASN A 144 -18.76 -28.51 5.71
N SER A 145 -18.27 -27.69 6.64
CA SER A 145 -17.16 -28.07 7.53
C SER A 145 -17.65 -28.36 8.95
N TYR A 146 -18.34 -27.41 9.59
CA TYR A 146 -18.75 -27.63 10.98
C TYR A 146 -19.91 -28.62 11.08
N LYS A 147 -21.08 -28.35 10.47
CA LYS A 147 -22.26 -29.23 10.66
C LYS A 147 -22.02 -30.66 10.20
N LYS A 148 -21.29 -30.84 9.09
CA LYS A 148 -20.94 -32.16 8.55
C LYS A 148 -20.16 -33.04 9.53
N TYR A 149 -19.26 -32.46 10.32
CA TYR A 149 -18.37 -33.20 11.23
C TYR A 149 -18.64 -32.92 12.71
N LYS A 150 -19.71 -32.21 13.03
CA LYS A 150 -20.08 -31.82 14.40
C LYS A 150 -20.15 -33.01 15.35
N ASN A 151 -20.68 -34.14 14.91
CA ASN A 151 -20.84 -35.32 15.77
C ASN A 151 -19.50 -35.92 16.24
N TYR A 152 -18.39 -35.61 15.55
CA TYR A 152 -17.07 -36.12 15.88
C TYR A 152 -16.18 -35.08 16.59
N PHE A 153 -16.33 -33.80 16.26
CA PHE A 153 -15.36 -32.76 16.65
C PHE A 153 -15.97 -31.56 17.39
N LYS A 154 -17.23 -31.64 17.83
CA LYS A 154 -17.90 -30.50 18.50
C LYS A 154 -17.08 -29.97 19.69
N GLU A 155 -16.55 -30.87 20.50
CA GLU A 155 -15.74 -30.59 21.68
C GLU A 155 -14.41 -29.92 21.29
N ALA A 156 -13.79 -30.37 20.18
CA ALA A 156 -12.56 -29.79 19.65
C ALA A 156 -12.73 -28.35 19.14
N PHE A 157 -13.94 -27.98 18.70
CA PHE A 157 -14.25 -26.62 18.22
C PHE A 157 -14.83 -25.70 19.30
N GLN A 158 -14.90 -26.15 20.55
CA GLN A 158 -15.41 -25.35 21.66
C GLN A 158 -14.60 -24.05 21.81
N GLY A 159 -15.29 -22.94 22.05
CA GLY A 159 -14.70 -21.59 22.07
C GLY A 159 -14.69 -20.87 20.72
N PHE A 160 -14.86 -21.58 19.59
CA PHE A 160 -14.90 -20.98 18.24
C PHE A 160 -16.26 -21.14 17.53
N ILE A 161 -17.17 -21.95 18.09
CA ILE A 161 -18.51 -22.22 17.52
C ILE A 161 -19.63 -21.36 18.12
N GLY A 162 -19.30 -20.29 18.84
CA GLY A 162 -20.29 -19.37 19.45
C GLY A 162 -21.13 -18.61 18.40
N SER A 163 -20.60 -18.44 17.19
CA SER A 163 -21.31 -17.91 16.03
C SER A 163 -20.68 -18.45 14.74
N LYS A 164 -21.42 -18.40 13.63
CA LYS A 164 -20.85 -18.77 12.31
C LYS A 164 -19.62 -17.92 11.98
N LYS A 165 -19.69 -16.63 12.30
CA LYS A 165 -18.62 -15.65 12.10
C LYS A 165 -17.36 -16.00 12.89
N ALA A 166 -17.48 -16.33 14.18
CA ALA A 166 -16.32 -16.70 15.01
C ALA A 166 -15.60 -17.95 14.47
N PHE A 167 -16.36 -18.90 13.94
CA PHE A 167 -15.81 -20.10 13.31
C PHE A 167 -15.07 -19.77 12.02
N ALA A 168 -15.69 -18.96 11.14
CA ALA A 168 -15.08 -18.51 9.89
C ALA A 168 -13.79 -17.70 10.14
N GLU A 169 -13.79 -16.78 11.11
CA GLU A 169 -12.61 -16.01 11.52
C GLU A 169 -11.48 -16.92 12.00
N LYS A 170 -11.81 -17.96 12.77
CA LYS A 170 -10.81 -18.94 13.22
C LYS A 170 -10.21 -19.73 12.05
N LEU A 171 -11.01 -20.13 11.07
CA LEU A 171 -10.51 -20.81 9.86
C LEU A 171 -9.55 -19.92 9.08
N ILE A 172 -9.92 -18.65 8.87
CA ILE A 172 -9.05 -17.67 8.18
C ILE A 172 -7.76 -17.47 8.96
N LEU A 173 -7.82 -17.38 10.29
CA LEU A 173 -6.64 -17.24 11.12
C LEU A 173 -5.71 -18.43 10.95
N VAL A 174 -6.22 -19.66 11.06
CA VAL A 174 -5.42 -20.90 10.91
C VAL A 174 -4.78 -20.98 9.52
N TYR A 175 -5.52 -20.59 8.47
CA TYR A 175 -4.97 -20.52 7.12
C TYR A 175 -3.82 -19.50 7.02
N LYS A 176 -3.99 -18.30 7.60
CA LYS A 176 -2.98 -17.24 7.57
C LYS A 176 -1.74 -17.56 8.39
N THR A 177 -1.89 -18.20 9.54
CA THR A 177 -0.76 -18.57 10.40
C THR A 177 0.05 -19.73 9.84
N GLY A 178 -0.45 -20.38 8.79
CA GLY A 178 0.13 -21.59 8.23
C GLY A 178 -0.16 -22.82 9.09
N PHE A 179 -0.29 -23.95 8.42
CA PHE A 179 -0.21 -25.27 9.01
C PHE A 179 0.64 -26.15 8.09
N ASP A 180 1.40 -27.09 8.64
CA ASP A 180 2.24 -27.99 7.85
C ASP A 180 1.38 -28.96 7.05
N ALA A 181 1.09 -28.58 5.81
CA ALA A 181 0.26 -29.35 4.89
C ALA A 181 0.87 -30.73 4.54
N VAL A 182 2.16 -30.93 4.78
CA VAL A 182 2.91 -32.16 4.50
C VAL A 182 2.57 -33.30 5.48
N SER A 183 2.01 -32.97 6.66
CA SER A 183 1.72 -33.96 7.72
C SER A 183 0.28 -33.88 8.24
N LEU A 184 -0.70 -33.59 7.38
CA LEU A 184 -2.10 -33.60 7.79
C LEU A 184 -2.61 -35.04 7.96
N PRO A 185 -3.12 -35.42 9.15
CA PRO A 185 -3.74 -36.73 9.36
C PRO A 185 -4.96 -36.89 8.46
N THR A 186 -5.27 -38.13 8.08
CA THR A 186 -6.49 -38.42 7.33
C THR A 186 -7.73 -38.12 8.18
N LEU A 187 -8.88 -37.86 7.54
CA LEU A 187 -10.14 -37.63 8.25
C LEU A 187 -10.50 -38.80 9.19
N GLU A 188 -10.21 -40.03 8.77
CA GLU A 188 -10.47 -41.23 9.58
C GLU A 188 -9.54 -41.33 10.80
N GLU A 189 -8.27 -40.95 10.66
CA GLU A 189 -7.36 -40.83 11.82
C GLU A 189 -7.82 -39.76 12.81
N LEU A 190 -8.31 -38.62 12.30
CA LEU A 190 -8.83 -37.55 13.16
C LEU A 190 -10.06 -38.01 13.94
N LYS A 191 -11.00 -38.74 13.31
CA LYS A 191 -12.17 -39.29 14.00
C LYS A 191 -11.78 -40.26 15.12
N LYS A 192 -10.86 -41.21 14.84
CA LYS A 192 -10.37 -42.15 15.87
C LYS A 192 -9.71 -41.43 17.05
N LYS A 193 -8.90 -40.41 16.76
CA LYS A 193 -8.29 -39.57 17.81
C LYS A 193 -9.34 -38.83 18.62
N ALA A 194 -10.38 -38.29 17.96
CA ALA A 194 -11.46 -37.60 18.64
C ALA A 194 -12.27 -38.53 19.54
N GLU A 195 -12.59 -39.75 19.09
CA GLU A 195 -13.23 -40.77 19.93
C GLU A 195 -12.39 -41.13 21.16
N THR A 196 -11.06 -41.16 21.03
CA THR A 196 -10.16 -41.47 22.15
C THR A 196 -10.07 -40.31 23.16
N ILE A 197 -10.04 -39.07 22.69
CA ILE A 197 -9.82 -37.87 23.52
C ILE A 197 -11.13 -37.32 24.10
N PHE A 198 -12.22 -37.37 23.32
CA PHE A 198 -13.52 -36.79 23.65
C PHE A 198 -14.63 -37.83 23.84
N GLY A 199 -14.34 -39.12 23.67
CA GLY A 199 -15.28 -40.20 23.94
C GLY A 199 -15.40 -40.55 25.42
N GLU A 200 -15.99 -41.70 25.71
CA GLU A 200 -16.25 -42.14 27.09
C GLU A 200 -14.95 -42.39 27.85
N ILE A 201 -14.93 -41.94 29.11
CA ILE A 201 -13.78 -42.15 30.01
C ILE A 201 -13.68 -43.67 30.27
N PRO A 202 -12.53 -44.31 30.00
CA PRO A 202 -12.38 -45.75 30.23
C PRO A 202 -12.66 -46.09 31.69
N GLU A 203 -13.47 -47.12 31.92
CA GLU A 203 -13.71 -47.63 33.27
C GLU A 203 -12.40 -48.18 33.87
N GLN A 204 -12.08 -47.72 35.08
CA GLN A 204 -10.93 -48.22 35.81
C GLN A 204 -11.23 -49.64 36.28
N LEU A 205 -10.66 -50.64 35.60
CA LEU A 205 -10.76 -52.03 36.03
C LEU A 205 -10.16 -52.18 37.43
N SER A 206 -10.92 -52.76 38.35
CA SER A 206 -10.42 -53.13 39.67
C SER A 206 -9.28 -54.12 39.52
N LEU A 207 -8.18 -53.90 40.26
CA LEU A 207 -7.08 -54.84 40.38
C LEU A 207 -7.63 -56.22 40.77
N ILE A 208 -7.42 -57.20 39.90
CA ILE A 208 -7.71 -58.59 40.21
C ILE A 208 -6.72 -59.01 41.30
N HIS A 209 -7.21 -59.19 42.52
CA HIS A 209 -6.42 -59.83 43.56
C HIS A 209 -6.21 -61.30 43.16
N PRO A 210 -4.97 -61.83 43.20
CA PRO A 210 -4.75 -63.24 42.96
C PRO A 210 -5.59 -64.05 43.97
N PRO A 211 -6.16 -65.20 43.56
CA PRO A 211 -6.85 -66.08 44.49
C PRO A 211 -5.92 -66.38 45.67
N THR A 212 -6.47 -66.37 46.88
CA THR A 212 -5.70 -66.56 48.13
C THR A 212 -4.98 -67.92 48.16
N ASP A 213 -5.37 -68.85 47.27
CA ASP A 213 -4.80 -70.18 47.12
C ASP A 213 -3.78 -70.31 45.97
N PHE A 214 -3.32 -69.20 45.37
CA PHE A 214 -2.30 -69.23 44.31
C PHE A 214 -0.92 -69.59 44.87
N LYS A 215 -0.70 -70.88 45.13
CA LYS A 215 0.64 -71.44 45.37
C LYS A 215 1.38 -71.50 44.04
N LEU A 216 2.34 -70.59 43.86
CA LEU A 216 3.41 -70.78 42.89
C LEU A 216 4.09 -72.13 43.19
N SER A 217 3.90 -73.11 42.31
CA SER A 217 4.71 -74.32 42.33
C SER A 217 6.17 -73.93 42.03
N PRO A 218 7.16 -74.56 42.68
CA PRO A 218 8.56 -74.32 42.34
C PRO A 218 8.78 -74.64 40.86
N GLN A 219 9.34 -73.70 40.11
CA GLN A 219 9.83 -73.93 38.75
C GLN A 219 10.81 -75.12 38.80
N LYS A 220 10.35 -76.29 38.40
CA LYS A 220 11.22 -77.34 37.88
C LYS A 220 11.31 -77.13 36.38
N ASP A 221 12.56 -77.20 35.91
CA ASP A 221 12.99 -77.18 34.52
C ASP A 221 13.23 -75.80 33.91
N LEU A 222 14.18 -75.06 34.51
CA LEU A 222 15.04 -74.12 33.78
C LEU A 222 16.50 -74.61 33.79
N GLN A 223 16.73 -75.85 33.38
CA GLN A 223 18.05 -76.37 33.02
C GLN A 223 17.94 -77.36 31.87
N LYS A 224 17.73 -76.83 30.67
CA LYS A 224 18.14 -77.42 29.38
C LYS A 224 17.86 -76.37 28.32
N ASP A 225 18.80 -75.42 28.23
CA ASP A 225 19.21 -74.75 26.99
C ASP A 225 20.36 -73.77 27.32
N GLN A 226 21.42 -74.31 27.93
CA GLN A 226 22.75 -73.71 27.86
C GLN A 226 23.60 -74.61 26.96
N LYS A 227 23.46 -74.40 25.65
CA LYS A 227 24.47 -74.59 24.59
C LYS A 227 23.78 -74.60 23.22
N LEU A 228 23.48 -73.41 22.69
CA LEU A 228 23.76 -73.15 21.29
C LEU A 228 23.89 -71.63 21.06
N ASN A 229 25.09 -71.27 20.59
CA ASN A 229 25.44 -70.04 19.90
C ASN A 229 25.84 -68.80 20.73
N ASN A 230 27.10 -68.82 21.16
CA ASN A 230 27.96 -67.64 21.17
C ASN A 230 27.91 -66.97 19.79
N ASN A 231 27.44 -65.72 19.70
CA ASN A 231 27.91 -64.68 18.77
C ASN A 231 26.91 -63.50 18.68
N THR A 232 27.00 -62.49 19.55
CA THR A 232 26.94 -61.05 19.19
C THR A 232 27.14 -60.16 20.45
N PRO A 233 27.90 -59.06 20.40
CA PRO A 233 28.07 -58.17 21.55
C PRO A 233 26.81 -57.34 21.83
N ASP A 234 26.50 -57.20 23.13
CA ASP A 234 25.37 -56.45 23.69
C ASP A 234 25.28 -54.99 23.19
N LYS A 235 24.16 -54.68 22.52
CA LYS A 235 23.77 -53.30 22.14
C LYS A 235 23.30 -52.46 23.33
N GLU A 236 23.07 -53.05 24.50
CA GLU A 236 22.59 -52.34 25.68
C GLU A 236 23.71 -51.57 26.40
N GLU A 237 24.93 -52.12 26.44
CA GLU A 237 26.06 -51.53 27.17
C GLU A 237 26.64 -50.28 26.46
N ASN A 238 26.52 -50.22 25.13
CA ASN A 238 26.90 -49.03 24.34
C ASN A 238 25.86 -47.90 24.40
N ARG A 239 24.60 -48.19 24.73
CA ARG A 239 23.56 -47.14 24.87
C ARG A 239 23.71 -46.38 26.19
N VAL A 240 24.10 -47.06 27.26
CA VAL A 240 24.31 -46.45 28.58
C VAL A 240 25.56 -45.55 28.58
N LYS A 241 26.66 -45.97 27.94
CA LYS A 241 27.89 -45.16 27.81
C LYS A 241 27.71 -43.95 26.87
N SER A 242 26.83 -44.04 25.87
CA SER A 242 26.50 -42.92 24.99
C SER A 242 25.64 -41.87 25.71
N ALA A 243 24.64 -42.29 26.49
CA ALA A 243 23.76 -41.38 27.23
C ALA A 243 24.49 -40.58 28.34
N GLN A 244 25.50 -41.17 28.98
CA GLN A 244 26.33 -40.46 29.97
C GLN A 244 27.26 -39.40 29.35
N LYS A 245 27.69 -39.57 28.10
CA LYS A 245 28.51 -38.57 27.38
C LYS A 245 27.72 -37.32 26.99
N TYR A 246 26.46 -37.47 26.58
CA TYR A 246 25.60 -36.34 26.20
C TYR A 246 25.15 -35.49 27.41
N LEU A 247 25.02 -36.10 28.60
CA LEU A 247 24.67 -35.38 29.83
C LEU A 247 25.82 -34.52 30.39
N SER A 248 27.09 -34.89 30.13
CA SER A 248 28.24 -34.06 30.53
C SER A 248 28.45 -32.84 29.64
N GLU A 249 28.15 -32.95 28.33
CA GLU A 249 28.35 -31.87 27.36
C GLU A 249 27.25 -30.78 27.45
N ALA A 250 26.05 -31.12 27.96
CA ALA A 250 24.95 -30.17 28.17
C ALA A 250 25.14 -29.22 29.38
N SER A 251 26.08 -29.52 30.28
CA SER A 251 26.31 -28.73 31.50
C SER A 251 27.24 -27.51 31.33
N VAL A 252 27.81 -27.31 30.13
CA VAL A 252 28.85 -26.29 29.87
C VAL A 252 28.33 -25.08 29.07
N ILE A 253 27.07 -25.07 28.62
CA ILE A 253 26.52 -23.98 27.77
C ILE A 253 25.35 -23.27 28.47
N SER A 254 25.52 -22.88 29.74
CA SER A 254 24.58 -21.99 30.43
C SER A 254 25.28 -20.90 31.25
N ASN A 255 26.29 -20.26 30.67
CA ASN A 255 26.81 -19.01 31.20
C ASN A 255 27.40 -18.19 30.05
N GLN A 256 26.72 -17.10 29.66
CA GLN A 256 27.24 -15.77 29.24
C GLN A 256 26.08 -14.93 28.65
N PRO A 257 25.81 -13.70 29.13
CA PRO A 257 24.74 -12.84 28.64
C PRO A 257 25.22 -11.81 27.60
N ASN A 258 24.27 -11.31 26.80
CA ASN A 258 24.31 -10.19 25.84
C ASN A 258 24.82 -10.48 24.41
N LEU A 259 23.94 -10.32 23.43
CA LEU A 259 24.07 -9.32 22.33
C LEU A 259 22.80 -9.23 21.47
N THR A 260 22.60 -8.02 20.98
CA THR A 260 21.45 -7.44 20.29
C THR A 260 21.54 -7.54 18.76
N HIS A 261 20.37 -7.58 18.11
CA HIS A 261 20.06 -7.26 16.70
C HIS A 261 20.31 -8.30 15.55
N ILE A 262 19.16 -8.69 15.00
CA ILE A 262 18.76 -8.82 13.57
C ILE A 262 19.13 -10.09 12.78
N GLU A 263 18.08 -10.54 12.07
CA GLU A 263 18.03 -11.29 10.80
C GLU A 263 17.62 -12.77 10.80
N PHE A 264 16.56 -12.97 10.01
CA PHE A 264 15.98 -14.20 9.51
C PHE A 264 17.04 -15.19 9.03
N LEU A 265 16.87 -16.48 9.34
CA LEU A 265 16.99 -17.57 8.37
C LEU A 265 16.33 -18.84 8.92
N GLU A 266 15.63 -19.51 8.02
CA GLU A 266 14.71 -20.62 8.19
C GLU A 266 15.39 -21.90 8.68
N SER A 267 14.68 -22.71 9.46
CA SER A 267 14.27 -24.09 9.10
C SER A 267 14.16 -25.04 10.30
N SER A 268 13.07 -25.81 10.30
CA SER A 268 12.79 -27.10 10.99
C SER A 268 12.82 -27.11 12.52
N GLU A 269 11.65 -27.11 13.18
CA GLU A 269 10.96 -28.32 13.71
C GLU A 269 11.71 -28.94 14.92
N ILE A 270 11.14 -29.16 16.12
CA ILE A 270 9.84 -29.73 16.45
C ILE A 270 9.58 -29.69 17.99
N TRP A 271 8.31 -29.48 18.37
CA TRP A 271 7.58 -29.77 19.64
C TRP A 271 8.00 -29.21 21.02
N LYS A 272 7.23 -28.20 21.48
CA LYS A 272 6.88 -27.97 22.89
C LYS A 272 5.78 -28.94 23.32
N THR A 273 5.95 -29.62 24.45
CA THR A 273 4.83 -30.15 25.25
C THR A 273 4.90 -29.52 26.65
N VAL A 274 4.01 -28.56 26.89
CA VAL A 274 3.69 -28.02 28.22
C VAL A 274 2.53 -28.85 28.76
N ILE A 275 2.76 -29.62 29.82
CA ILE A 275 1.69 -30.19 30.64
C ILE A 275 1.37 -29.19 31.74
N ILE A 276 0.12 -28.73 31.75
CA ILE A 276 -0.45 -27.89 32.79
C ILE A 276 -0.85 -28.78 33.97
N GLY A 277 -0.15 -28.64 35.10
CA GLY A 277 -0.52 -29.20 36.40
C GLY A 277 -1.15 -28.14 37.30
N LYS A 278 -2.29 -28.48 37.89
CA LYS A 278 -3.19 -27.70 38.74
C LYS A 278 -2.50 -26.84 39.82
N LYS A 279 -3.09 -25.65 40.00
CA LYS A 279 -2.96 -24.76 41.16
C LYS A 279 -3.75 -25.35 42.34
N GLY A 280 -3.08 -25.50 43.48
CA GLY A 280 -3.70 -25.87 44.75
C GLY A 280 -4.58 -24.75 45.33
N MET A 281 -5.61 -25.17 46.06
CA MET A 281 -5.90 -24.63 47.38
C MET A 281 -5.17 -25.49 48.39
#